data_AF-A0AAD0NQQ3-F1
#
_entry.id   AF-A0AAD0NQQ3-F1
#
_cell.length_a   1.000
_cell.length_b   1.000
_cell.length_c   1.000
_cell.angle_alpha   90.00
_cell.angle_beta   90.00
_cell.angle_gamma   90.00
#
_symmetry.space_group_name_H-M   'P 1'
#
loop_
_entity.id
_entity.type
_entity.pdbx_description
1 polymer ?
#
loop_
_entity_poly.entity_id
_entity_poly.type
_entity_poly.pdbx_seq_one_letter_code
_entity_poly.pdbx_strand_id
1 'polypeptide(L)'
;MSSVHEKLIADVQNLSRQCDATDRQIAGLQSQLGSSVRQLHTLLGTGGGGAIGQLMTSLSQAQVDIGRMSENVRRTKQAADDYAGHLRGLM
;
A
#
# COMPACT_ATOMS: atom_id res chain seq x y z
N MET A 1 -2.21 32.16 16.70
CA MET A 1 -1.50 31.49 15.58
C MET A 1 -0.92 30.11 15.98
N SER A 2 -0.46 29.89 17.22
CA SER A 2 0.07 28.59 17.71
C SER A 2 -0.86 27.37 17.50
N SER A 3 -2.16 27.50 17.80
CA SER A 3 -3.06 26.34 17.81
C SER A 3 -3.35 25.73 16.43
N VAL A 4 -3.23 26.51 15.36
CA VAL A 4 -3.42 26.01 13.99
C VAL A 4 -2.23 25.17 13.55
N HIS A 5 -1.01 25.57 13.91
CA HIS A 5 0.21 24.83 13.58
C HIS A 5 0.29 23.52 14.38
N GLU A 6 -0.01 23.54 15.68
CA GLU A 6 -0.07 22.34 16.51
C GLU A 6 -1.11 21.34 16.00
N LYS A 7 -2.31 21.82 15.63
CA LYS A 7 -3.36 20.98 15.04
C LYS A 7 -2.90 20.37 13.71
N LEU A 8 -2.30 21.18 12.84
CA LEU A 8 -1.82 20.70 11.55
C LEU A 8 -0.73 19.65 11.70
N ILE A 9 0.19 19.82 12.65
CA ILE A 9 1.21 18.81 12.98
C ILE A 9 0.56 17.51 13.45
N ALA A 10 -0.45 17.59 14.32
CA ALA A 10 -1.18 16.42 14.81
C ALA A 10 -1.94 15.71 13.67
N ASP A 11 -2.58 16.46 12.78
CA ASP A 11 -3.30 15.92 11.62
C ASP A 11 -2.35 15.17 10.66
N VAL A 12 -1.18 15.76 10.38
CA VAL A 12 -0.17 15.16 9.49
C VAL A 12 0.48 13.93 10.11
N GLN A 13 0.74 13.93 11.42
CA GLN A 13 1.20 12.74 12.13
C GLN A 13 0.15 11.64 12.16
N ASN A 14 -1.12 12.01 12.25
CA ASN A 14 -2.21 11.05 12.16
C ASN A 14 -2.24 10.41 10.75
N LEU A 15 -2.05 11.20 9.69
CA LEU A 15 -1.92 10.68 8.33
C LEU A 15 -0.74 9.71 8.18
N SER A 16 0.43 10.03 8.75
CA SER A 16 1.59 9.12 8.74
C SER A 16 1.28 7.77 9.41
N ARG A 17 0.62 7.78 10.57
CA ARG A 17 0.16 6.55 11.26
C ARG A 17 -0.88 5.78 10.46
N GLN A 18 -1.80 6.48 9.78
CA GLN A 18 -2.76 5.84 8.89
C GLN A 18 -2.05 5.16 7.71
N CYS A 19 -1.03 5.80 7.12
CA CYS A 19 -0.22 5.20 6.07
C CYS A 19 0.47 3.92 6.56
N ASP A 20 1.02 3.89 7.78
CA ASP A 20 1.59 2.66 8.36
C ASP A 20 0.56 1.54 8.52
N ALA A 21 -0.65 1.87 8.96
CA ALA A 21 -1.73 0.89 9.07
C ALA A 21 -2.13 0.35 7.68
N THR A 22 -2.24 1.24 6.69
CA THR A 22 -2.56 0.87 5.31
C THR A 22 -1.44 0.03 4.68
N ASP A 23 -0.15 0.34 4.89
CA ASP A 23 0.96 -0.47 4.33
C ASP A 23 0.93 -1.90 4.89
N ARG A 24 0.59 -2.07 6.19
CA ARG A 24 0.40 -3.41 6.78
C ARG A 24 -0.78 -4.15 6.17
N GLN A 25 -1.88 -3.46 5.89
CA GLN A 25 -3.04 -4.06 5.22
C GLN A 25 -2.68 -4.49 3.78
N ILE A 26 -1.96 -3.65 3.05
CA ILE A 26 -1.47 -3.94 1.69
C ILE A 26 -0.53 -5.15 1.71
N ALA A 27 0.40 -5.23 2.67
CA ALA A 27 1.27 -6.39 2.84
C ALA A 27 0.46 -7.69 3.10
N GLY A 28 -0.61 -7.59 3.89
CA GLY A 28 -1.56 -8.68 4.10
C GLY A 28 -2.23 -9.13 2.80
N LEU A 29 -2.73 -8.19 2.00
CA LEU A 29 -3.32 -8.47 0.69
C LEU A 29 -2.32 -9.11 -0.27
N GLN A 30 -1.08 -8.64 -0.29
CA GLN A 30 -0.02 -9.20 -1.14
C GLN A 30 0.28 -10.67 -0.77
N SER A 31 0.34 -10.97 0.52
CA SER A 31 0.54 -12.34 1.03
C SER A 31 -0.64 -13.25 0.65
N GLN A 32 -1.87 -12.78 0.86
CA GLN A 32 -3.10 -13.51 0.50
C GLN A 32 -3.16 -13.80 -1.00
N LEU A 33 -2.95 -12.78 -1.85
CA LEU A 33 -2.94 -12.93 -3.29
C LEU A 33 -1.85 -13.89 -3.76
N GLY A 34 -0.63 -13.78 -3.21
CA GLY A 34 0.46 -14.72 -3.49
C GLY A 34 0.12 -16.17 -3.12
N SER A 35 -0.59 -16.38 -2.01
CA SER A 35 -1.10 -17.70 -1.61
C SER A 35 -2.15 -18.21 -2.60
N SER A 36 -3.14 -17.39 -2.96
CA SER A 36 -4.18 -17.77 -3.92
C SER A 36 -3.61 -18.11 -5.29
N VAL A 37 -2.64 -17.34 -5.78
CA VAL A 37 -1.94 -17.62 -7.05
C VAL A 37 -1.23 -18.98 -7.00
N ARG A 38 -0.51 -19.28 -5.91
CA ARG A 38 0.14 -20.60 -5.76
C ARG A 38 -0.87 -21.74 -5.70
N GLN A 39 -1.98 -21.56 -4.97
CA GLN A 39 -3.05 -22.54 -4.90
C GLN A 39 -3.67 -22.80 -6.28
N LEU A 40 -3.91 -21.75 -7.06
CA LEU A 40 -4.41 -21.86 -8.43
C LEU A 40 -3.43 -22.60 -9.34
N HIS A 41 -2.13 -22.32 -9.24
CA HIS A 41 -1.11 -23.09 -9.96
C HIS A 41 -1.12 -24.58 -9.60
N THR A 42 -1.30 -24.92 -8.32
CA THR A 42 -1.40 -26.31 -7.87
C THR A 42 -2.67 -26.99 -8.41
N LEU A 43 -3.80 -26.27 -8.45
CA LEU A 43 -5.08 -26.83 -8.87
C LEU A 43 -5.22 -26.97 -10.39
N LEU A 44 -4.67 -26.02 -11.15
CA LEU A 44 -4.90 -25.91 -12.60
C LEU A 44 -3.71 -26.38 -13.43
N GLY A 45 -2.55 -26.62 -12.81
CA GLY A 45 -1.29 -26.85 -13.52
C GLY A 45 -0.81 -25.59 -14.25
N THR A 46 0.43 -25.62 -14.75
CA THR A 46 1.04 -24.47 -15.47
C THR A 46 0.54 -24.29 -16.91
N GLY A 47 -0.45 -25.09 -17.34
CA GLY A 47 -0.98 -25.08 -18.71
C GLY A 47 -2.44 -24.66 -18.75
N GLY A 48 -2.71 -23.40 -19.07
CA GLY A 48 -4.08 -22.90 -19.17
C GLY A 48 -4.24 -21.81 -20.22
N GLY A 49 -4.50 -22.18 -21.47
CA GLY A 49 -5.05 -21.27 -22.47
C GLY A 49 -6.52 -20.94 -22.18
N GLY A 50 -7.00 -19.77 -22.60
CA GLY A 50 -8.40 -19.34 -22.40
C GLY A 50 -8.64 -18.66 -21.06
N ALA A 51 -9.77 -18.98 -20.39
CA ALA A 51 -10.22 -18.29 -19.18
C ALA A 51 -9.21 -18.37 -18.01
N ILE A 52 -8.47 -19.48 -17.90
CA ILE A 52 -7.44 -19.64 -16.87
C ILE A 52 -6.26 -18.69 -17.11
N GLY A 53 -5.77 -18.58 -18.35
CA GLY A 53 -4.70 -17.65 -18.70
C GLY A 53 -5.09 -16.19 -18.49
N GLN A 54 -6.36 -15.84 -18.77
CA GLN A 54 -6.91 -14.51 -18.47
C GLN A 54 -6.94 -14.25 -16.96
N LEU A 55 -7.41 -15.22 -16.16
CA LEU A 55 -7.39 -15.13 -14.70
C LEU A 55 -5.97 -14.92 -14.17
N MET A 56 -4.99 -15.72 -14.64
CA MET A 56 -3.60 -15.60 -14.23
C MET A 56 -3.00 -14.24 -14.58
N THR A 57 -3.34 -13.69 -15.76
CA THR A 57 -2.94 -12.34 -16.17
C THR A 57 -3.53 -11.28 -15.23
N SER A 58 -4.82 -11.37 -14.92
CA SER A 58 -5.48 -10.45 -13.99
C SER A 58 -4.90 -10.51 -12.58
N LEU A 59 -4.55 -11.71 -12.09
CA LEU A 59 -3.91 -11.89 -10.79
C LEU A 59 -2.50 -11.30 -10.76
N SER A 60 -1.73 -11.48 -11.84
CA SER A 60 -0.41 -10.87 -11.98
C SER A 60 -0.51 -9.34 -12.00
N GLN A 61 -1.49 -8.79 -12.72
CA GLN A 61 -1.75 -7.34 -12.73
C GLN A 61 -2.14 -6.84 -11.33
N ALA A 62 -3.00 -7.56 -10.61
CA ALA A 62 -3.36 -7.22 -9.24
C ALA A 62 -2.14 -7.21 -8.29
N GLN A 63 -1.17 -8.12 -8.47
CA GLN A 63 0.08 -8.08 -7.69
C GLN A 63 0.90 -6.82 -7.98
N VAL A 64 0.99 -6.41 -9.24
CA VAL A 64 1.68 -5.18 -9.63
C VAL A 64 0.98 -3.96 -9.04
N ASP A 65 -0.35 -3.91 -9.10
CA ASP A 65 -1.14 -2.79 -8.58
C ASP A 65 -1.02 -2.67 -7.06
N ILE A 66 -1.07 -3.80 -6.34
CA ILE A 66 -0.81 -3.84 -4.89
C ILE A 66 0.60 -3.32 -4.56
N GLY A 67 1.61 -3.71 -5.34
CA GLY A 67 2.97 -3.20 -5.16
C GLY A 67 3.06 -1.68 -5.36
N ARG A 68 2.40 -1.14 -6.38
CA ARG A 68 2.32 0.31 -6.62
C ARG A 68 1.57 1.03 -5.50
N MET A 69 0.51 0.43 -4.94
CA MET A 69 -0.21 0.98 -3.81
C MET A 69 0.67 1.08 -2.56
N SER A 70 1.44 0.03 -2.23
CA SER A 70 2.40 0.07 -1.10
C SER A 70 3.41 1.20 -1.27
N GLU A 71 3.98 1.33 -2.47
CA GLU A 71 4.93 2.40 -2.79
C GLU A 71 4.30 3.80 -2.65
N ASN A 72 3.09 4.00 -3.16
CA ASN A 72 2.38 5.28 -3.03
C ASN A 72 2.06 5.64 -1.57
N VAL A 73 1.68 4.64 -0.76
CA VAL A 73 1.42 4.83 0.68
C VAL A 73 2.71 5.19 1.41
N ARG A 74 3.83 4.54 1.09
CA ARG A 74 5.15 4.89 1.66
C ARG A 74 5.60 6.29 1.29
N ARG A 75 5.42 6.71 0.03
CA ARG A 75 5.70 8.08 -0.40
C ARG A 75 4.83 9.11 0.32
N THR A 76 3.54 8.81 0.47
CA THR A 76 2.60 9.67 1.22
C THR A 76 3.03 9.82 2.67
N LYS A 77 3.43 8.71 3.31
CA LYS A 77 3.96 8.72 4.67
C LYS A 77 5.20 9.61 4.76
N GLN A 78 6.17 9.41 3.88
CA GLN A 78 7.41 10.18 3.88
C GLN A 78 7.13 11.67 3.71
N ALA A 79 6.26 12.05 2.77
CA ALA A 79 5.85 13.43 2.58
C ALA A 79 5.15 14.01 3.83
N ALA A 80 4.34 13.22 4.53
CA ALA A 80 3.73 13.62 5.78
C ALA A 80 4.77 13.84 6.89
N ASP A 81 5.73 12.92 7.05
CA ASP A 81 6.80 13.02 8.04
C ASP A 81 7.69 14.25 7.77
N ASP A 82 8.07 14.48 6.51
CA ASP A 82 8.86 15.65 6.08
C ASP A 82 8.10 16.96 6.35
N TYR A 83 6.81 17.01 6.03
CA TYR A 83 5.97 18.18 6.26
C TYR A 83 5.79 18.47 7.76
N ALA A 84 5.58 17.46 8.58
CA ALA A 84 5.55 17.61 10.04
C ALA A 84 6.89 18.11 10.60
N GLY A 85 8.02 17.65 10.03
CA GLY A 85 9.36 18.14 10.36
C GLY A 85 9.54 19.61 10.02
N HIS A 86 9.14 20.04 8.82
CA HIS A 86 9.18 21.44 8.41
C HIS A 86 8.32 22.33 9.30
N LEU A 87 7.09 21.92 9.62
CA LEU A 87 6.21 22.69 10.51
C LEU A 87 6.80 22.85 11.91
N ARG A 88 7.52 21.85 12.42
CA ARG A 88 8.24 21.94 13.70
C ARG A 88 9.44 22.87 13.66
N GLY A 89 10.14 22.96 12.52
CA GLY A 89 11.28 23.86 12.35
C GLY A 89 10.91 25.33 12.15
N LEU A 90 9.65 25.62 11.82
CA LEU A 90 9.11 26.97 11.67
C LEU A 90 8.52 27.55 12.97
N MET A 91 8.37 26.72 14.02
CA MET A 91 7.96 27.14 15.37
C MET A 91 9.18 27.47 16.22
#